data_AF-A0A1A3SI52-F1
#
_entry.id   AF-A0A1A3SI52-F1
#
_cell.length_a   1.000
_cell.length_b   1.000
_cell.length_c   1.000
_cell.angle_alpha   90.00
_cell.angle_beta   90.00
_cell.angle_gamma   90.00
#
_symmetry.space_group_name_H-M   'P 1'
#
loop_
_entity.id
_entity.type
_entity.pdbx_description
1 polymer ?
#
loop_
_entity_poly.entity_id
_entity_poly.type
_entity_poly.pdbx_seq_one_letter_code
_entity_poly.pdbx_strand_id
1 'polypeptide(L)'
;MRRGLAVAITSTLVAAGLLLGPSIVPGNNMIPAASAACPQVELVFARGRLEPAGPGSIGNALISALRSKVNKNIGMYAVRYPADNEIDIGANDMSAHIQNMAKNCPDTRLVLGGYSLGAAVTDVVLALPFTFFGFTNPLPEGMDQKIAAVSLFGNGAAWVGPITNFNPLYSERTIELCHGADPICNPADPNTWEQNWSQHLAKEYIAAGMVNQAADFIAARIN
;
A
#
# COMPACT_ATOMS: atom_id res chain seq x y z
N MET A 1 23.02 11.23 -80.26
CA MET A 1 23.49 12.61 -79.99
C MET A 1 24.23 12.56 -78.65
N ARG A 2 25.57 12.36 -78.59
CA ARG A 2 26.64 13.39 -78.48
C ARG A 2 26.29 14.46 -77.43
N ARG A 3 27.02 14.73 -76.33
CA ARG A 3 28.46 14.75 -75.96
C ARG A 3 28.57 14.79 -74.42
N GLY A 4 29.56 14.16 -73.78
CA GLY A 4 30.80 14.80 -73.27
C GLY A 4 30.66 15.07 -71.75
N LEU A 5 31.66 15.03 -70.86
CA LEU A 5 33.12 14.97 -70.94
C LEU A 5 33.63 14.39 -69.59
N ALA A 6 34.77 13.71 -69.61
CA ALA A 6 35.52 13.29 -68.43
C ALA A 6 36.23 14.48 -67.74
N VAL A 7 36.68 14.31 -66.49
CA VAL A 7 38.08 14.51 -66.04
C VAL A 7 38.19 14.05 -64.57
N ALA A 8 39.21 13.23 -64.32
CA ALA A 8 39.60 12.70 -63.02
C ALA A 8 40.59 13.66 -62.32
N ILE A 9 40.58 13.69 -60.98
CA ILE A 9 41.78 14.05 -60.21
C ILE A 9 41.83 13.17 -58.95
N THR A 10 42.74 12.20 -58.98
CA THR A 10 43.29 11.52 -57.81
C THR A 10 44.41 12.37 -57.22
N SER A 11 44.39 12.61 -55.91
CA SER A 11 45.53 13.14 -55.16
C SER A 11 45.73 12.31 -53.91
N THR A 12 46.80 11.53 -53.92
CA THR A 12 47.40 10.85 -52.77
C THR A 12 48.23 11.83 -51.97
N LEU A 13 48.11 11.84 -50.63
CA LEU A 13 49.18 12.26 -49.72
C LEU A 13 49.05 11.52 -48.39
N VAL A 14 50.12 10.82 -48.04
CA VAL A 14 50.38 10.09 -46.80
C VAL A 14 50.84 11.09 -45.72
N ALA A 15 50.32 10.99 -44.50
CA ALA A 15 50.99 11.52 -43.31
C ALA A 15 50.58 10.73 -42.06
N ALA A 16 51.56 10.01 -41.49
CA ALA A 16 51.50 9.44 -40.16
C ALA A 16 51.45 10.55 -39.09
N GLY A 17 50.66 10.38 -38.03
CA GLY A 17 50.63 11.37 -36.95
C GLY A 17 49.74 11.00 -35.77
N LEU A 18 50.39 10.50 -34.71
CA LEU A 18 50.05 10.60 -33.29
C LEU A 18 48.79 9.91 -32.74
N LEU A 19 49.07 8.85 -31.98
CA LEU A 19 48.26 8.27 -30.92
C LEU A 19 47.79 9.34 -29.92
N LEU A 20 46.47 9.53 -29.83
CA LEU A 20 45.82 10.09 -28.65
C LEU A 20 44.71 9.12 -28.27
N GLY A 21 45.02 8.21 -27.33
CA GLY A 21 44.03 7.31 -26.74
C GLY A 21 42.99 8.12 -25.93
N PRO A 22 41.74 7.66 -25.86
CA PRO A 22 40.72 8.32 -25.04
C PRO A 22 41.18 8.33 -23.58
N SER A 23 41.35 9.53 -23.02
CA SER A 23 41.65 9.74 -21.62
C SER A 23 40.47 9.24 -20.79
N ILE A 24 40.70 8.17 -20.04
CA ILE A 24 39.79 7.66 -19.02
C ILE A 24 39.83 8.66 -17.86
N VAL A 25 38.95 9.65 -17.88
CA VAL A 25 38.65 10.44 -16.69
C VAL A 25 37.91 9.51 -15.73
N PRO A 26 38.38 9.28 -14.49
CA PRO A 26 37.61 8.60 -13.48
C PRO A 26 36.46 9.54 -13.08
N GLY A 27 35.38 9.50 -13.87
CA GLY A 27 34.12 10.09 -13.48
C GLY A 27 33.58 9.28 -12.33
N ASN A 28 33.60 9.86 -11.13
CA ASN A 28 32.72 9.46 -10.04
C ASN A 28 31.27 9.71 -10.49
N ASN A 29 30.77 8.86 -11.37
CA ASN A 29 29.33 8.69 -11.58
C ASN A 29 28.79 7.94 -10.36
N MET A 30 28.80 8.61 -9.20
CA MET A 30 27.81 8.32 -8.19
C MET A 30 26.47 8.72 -8.82
N ILE A 31 25.83 7.78 -9.50
CA ILE A 31 24.41 7.87 -9.79
C ILE A 31 23.79 8.12 -8.41
N PRO A 32 23.16 9.27 -8.16
CA PRO A 32 22.46 9.47 -6.91
C PRO A 32 21.49 8.30 -6.80
N ALA A 33 21.67 7.47 -5.78
CA ALA A 33 20.60 6.56 -5.42
C ALA A 33 19.43 7.47 -5.11
N ALA A 34 18.43 7.49 -5.99
CA ALA A 34 17.17 8.13 -5.70
C ALA A 34 16.58 7.33 -4.53
N SER A 35 16.95 7.72 -3.30
CA SER A 35 16.08 7.50 -2.17
C SER A 35 14.82 8.24 -2.57
N ALA A 36 13.80 7.50 -3.01
CA ALA A 36 12.48 8.07 -3.12
C ALA A 36 12.22 8.70 -1.76
N ALA A 37 12.05 10.03 -1.73
CA ALA A 37 11.88 10.74 -0.48
C ALA A 37 10.76 10.06 0.30
N CYS A 38 11.02 9.70 1.56
CA CYS A 38 10.05 9.05 2.42
C CYS A 38 8.73 9.83 2.39
N PRO A 39 7.58 9.16 2.19
CA PRO A 39 6.32 9.88 2.18
C PRO A 39 6.05 10.44 3.58
N GLN A 40 5.34 11.56 3.66
CA GLN A 40 4.94 12.08 4.97
C GLN A 40 3.97 11.13 5.66
N VAL A 41 3.12 10.47 4.86
CA VAL A 41 2.14 9.49 5.31
C VAL A 41 2.16 8.31 4.35
N GLU A 42 2.02 7.07 4.82
CA GLU A 42 1.82 5.93 3.93
C GLU A 42 0.58 5.14 4.32
N LEU A 43 -0.28 4.87 3.33
CA LEU A 43 -1.40 3.97 3.48
C LEU A 43 -0.93 2.54 3.17
N VAL A 44 -0.93 1.68 4.19
CA VAL A 44 -0.62 0.25 4.10
C VAL A 44 -1.95 -0.49 4.08
N PHE A 45 -2.34 -1.05 2.93
CA PHE A 45 -3.69 -1.59 2.73
C PHE A 45 -3.70 -3.03 2.25
N ALA A 46 -4.50 -3.87 2.92
CA ALA A 46 -4.77 -5.26 2.52
C ALA A 46 -6.12 -5.36 1.79
N ARG A 47 -6.09 -5.89 0.58
CA ARG A 47 -7.27 -6.01 -0.30
C ARG A 47 -8.28 -7.08 0.16
N GLY A 48 -9.43 -7.15 -0.49
CA GLY A 48 -10.42 -8.20 -0.24
C GLY A 48 -10.04 -9.55 -0.85
N ARG A 49 -10.76 -10.60 -0.44
CA ARG A 49 -10.60 -11.94 -1.01
C ARG A 49 -10.82 -11.93 -2.53
N LEU A 50 -9.96 -12.64 -3.27
CA LEU A 50 -9.95 -12.79 -4.72
C LEU A 50 -9.75 -11.48 -5.51
N GLU A 51 -9.49 -10.34 -4.85
CA GLU A 51 -9.12 -9.14 -5.59
C GLU A 51 -7.73 -9.34 -6.26
N PRO A 52 -7.51 -8.81 -7.47
CA PRO A 52 -6.20 -8.85 -8.13
C PRO A 52 -5.12 -8.18 -7.29
N ALA A 53 -3.85 -8.53 -7.53
CA ALA A 53 -2.71 -7.93 -6.84
C ALA A 53 -2.73 -6.39 -6.96
N GLY A 54 -2.54 -5.72 -5.82
CA GLY A 54 -2.65 -4.27 -5.67
C GLY A 54 -3.48 -3.87 -4.45
N PRO A 55 -3.85 -2.59 -4.31
CA PRO A 55 -4.64 -2.08 -3.18
C PRO A 55 -6.09 -2.61 -3.11
N GLY A 56 -6.59 -3.23 -4.18
CA GLY A 56 -8.02 -3.54 -4.30
C GLY A 56 -8.89 -2.30 -4.56
N SER A 57 -10.18 -2.51 -4.71
CA SER A 57 -11.15 -1.48 -5.09
C SER A 57 -11.26 -0.39 -4.02
N ILE A 58 -11.40 -0.80 -2.75
CA ILE A 58 -11.49 0.13 -1.62
C ILE A 58 -10.16 0.85 -1.40
N GLY A 59 -9.02 0.14 -1.42
CA GLY A 59 -7.71 0.76 -1.21
C GLY A 59 -7.39 1.83 -2.26
N ASN A 60 -7.72 1.58 -3.53
CA ASN A 60 -7.57 2.56 -4.61
C ASN A 60 -8.46 3.79 -4.42
N ALA A 61 -9.72 3.59 -4.04
CA ALA A 61 -10.64 4.69 -3.77
C ALA A 61 -10.17 5.52 -2.56
N LEU A 62 -9.69 4.86 -1.50
CA LEU A 62 -9.24 5.48 -0.26
C LEU A 62 -7.99 6.34 -0.46
N ILE A 63 -6.95 5.82 -1.13
CA ILE A 63 -5.74 6.62 -1.40
C ILE A 63 -6.05 7.84 -2.26
N SER A 64 -6.96 7.71 -3.23
CA SER A 64 -7.41 8.82 -4.07
C SER A 64 -8.16 9.87 -3.24
N ALA A 65 -9.09 9.44 -2.39
CA ALA A 65 -9.84 10.34 -1.51
C ALA A 65 -8.92 11.08 -0.52
N LEU A 66 -7.96 10.38 0.10
CA LEU A 66 -6.99 10.98 1.01
C LEU A 66 -6.15 12.06 0.34
N ARG A 67 -5.57 11.75 -0.84
CA ARG A 67 -4.75 12.71 -1.61
C ARG A 67 -5.53 13.95 -2.03
N SER A 68 -6.86 13.87 -2.14
CA SER A 68 -7.70 15.03 -2.43
C SER A 68 -8.01 15.90 -1.20
N LYS A 69 -7.85 15.37 0.02
CA LYS A 69 -8.25 16.02 1.28
C LYS A 69 -7.09 16.63 2.05
N VAL A 70 -5.85 16.20 1.83
CA VAL A 70 -4.68 16.70 2.54
C VAL A 70 -3.57 17.14 1.58
N ASN A 71 -2.87 18.21 1.95
CA ASN A 71 -1.68 18.66 1.23
C ASN A 71 -0.42 17.98 1.80
N LYS A 72 -0.36 16.64 1.69
CA LYS A 72 0.77 15.82 2.13
C LYS A 72 1.17 14.83 1.04
N ASN A 73 2.45 14.49 0.98
CA ASN A 73 2.90 13.37 0.15
C ASN A 73 2.44 12.05 0.78
N ILE A 74 1.48 11.37 0.16
CA ILE A 74 0.92 10.10 0.65
C ILE A 74 1.40 8.94 -0.23
N GLY A 75 2.18 8.03 0.36
CA GLY A 75 2.56 6.75 -0.22
C GLY A 75 1.43 5.72 -0.13
N MET A 76 1.55 4.65 -0.92
CA MET A 76 0.61 3.53 -0.90
C MET A 76 1.41 2.23 -0.94
N TYR A 77 1.24 1.39 0.08
CA TYR A 77 1.77 0.05 0.12
C TYR A 77 0.62 -0.96 0.05
N ALA A 78 0.54 -1.68 -1.07
CA ALA A 78 -0.39 -2.78 -1.21
C ALA A 78 0.21 -4.04 -0.58
N VAL A 79 -0.44 -4.56 0.46
CA VAL A 79 0.02 -5.76 1.15
C VAL A 79 0.12 -6.93 0.17
N ARG A 80 1.27 -7.60 0.20
CA ARG A 80 1.63 -8.64 -0.76
C ARG A 80 1.31 -10.01 -0.19
N TYR A 81 0.18 -10.55 -0.64
CA TYR A 81 -0.30 -11.87 -0.31
C TYR A 81 -1.27 -12.36 -1.39
N PRO A 82 -1.58 -13.67 -1.48
CA PRO A 82 -2.44 -14.21 -2.53
C PRO A 82 -3.89 -13.69 -2.45
N ALA A 83 -4.36 -13.33 -1.25
CA ALA A 83 -5.72 -12.88 -0.98
C ALA A 83 -6.79 -13.93 -1.31
N ASP A 84 -6.52 -15.21 -1.02
CA ASP A 84 -7.58 -16.20 -0.90
C ASP A 84 -7.86 -16.47 0.57
N ASN A 85 -7.05 -17.28 1.25
CA ASN A 85 -7.24 -17.62 2.67
C ASN A 85 -6.05 -17.27 3.56
N GLU A 86 -5.00 -16.66 3.01
CA GLU A 86 -3.68 -16.53 3.64
C GLU A 86 -3.55 -15.25 4.48
N ILE A 87 -4.35 -15.15 5.55
CA ILE A 87 -4.31 -14.03 6.49
C ILE A 87 -2.92 -13.90 7.13
N ASP A 88 -2.29 -15.01 7.48
CA ASP A 88 -0.97 -15.07 8.08
C ASP A 88 0.13 -14.50 7.17
N ILE A 89 0.10 -14.84 5.88
CA ILE A 89 1.04 -14.29 4.88
C ILE A 89 0.85 -12.78 4.75
N GLY A 90 -0.41 -12.32 4.64
CA GLY A 90 -0.72 -10.90 4.60
C GLY A 90 -0.26 -10.15 5.84
N ALA A 91 -0.48 -10.72 7.03
CA ALA A 91 -0.09 -10.11 8.29
C ALA A 91 1.43 -10.05 8.44
N ASN A 92 2.16 -11.11 8.05
CA ASN A 92 3.61 -11.12 8.06
C ASN A 92 4.20 -10.05 7.12
N ASP A 93 3.66 -9.90 5.91
CA ASP A 93 4.11 -8.87 4.95
C ASP A 93 3.78 -7.45 5.44
N MET A 94 2.57 -7.22 5.97
CA MET A 94 2.19 -5.93 6.56
C MET A 94 3.10 -5.57 7.75
N SER A 95 3.33 -6.49 8.70
CA SER A 95 4.24 -6.27 9.82
C SER A 95 5.68 -6.00 9.38
N ALA A 96 6.18 -6.74 8.39
CA ALA A 96 7.53 -6.54 7.86
C ALA A 96 7.67 -5.16 7.22
N HIS A 97 6.64 -4.71 6.49
CA HIS A 97 6.63 -3.39 5.89
C HIS A 97 6.55 -2.26 6.93
N ILE A 98 5.71 -2.39 7.96
CA ILE A 98 5.64 -1.43 9.07
C ILE A 98 7.00 -1.25 9.74
N GLN A 99 7.67 -2.36 10.06
CA GLN A 99 9.00 -2.34 10.68
C GLN A 99 10.06 -1.75 9.73
N ASN A 100 9.97 -2.06 8.43
CA ASN A 100 10.84 -1.48 7.42
C ASN A 100 10.68 0.04 7.32
N MET A 101 9.45 0.55 7.35
CA MET A 101 9.16 1.99 7.35
C MET A 101 9.64 2.65 8.65
N ALA A 102 9.41 2.03 9.80
CA ALA A 102 9.91 2.56 11.07
C ALA A 102 11.44 2.70 11.08
N LYS A 103 12.16 1.80 10.41
CA LYS A 103 13.62 1.82 10.30
C LYS A 103 14.15 2.82 9.28
N ASN A 104 13.57 2.82 8.08
CA ASN A 104 14.14 3.53 6.92
C ASN A 104 13.47 4.89 6.67
N CYS A 105 12.27 5.09 7.19
CA CYS A 105 11.47 6.30 7.07
C CYS A 105 10.83 6.67 8.42
N PRO A 106 11.64 6.97 9.45
CA PRO A 106 11.16 7.10 10.83
C PRO A 106 10.15 8.23 11.02
N ASP A 107 10.14 9.24 10.15
CA ASP A 107 9.21 10.38 10.21
C ASP A 107 7.89 10.11 9.47
N THR A 108 7.79 9.02 8.69
CA THR A 108 6.56 8.65 8.00
C THR A 108 5.50 8.20 9.02
N ARG A 109 4.33 8.80 8.95
CA ARG A 109 3.13 8.36 9.67
C ARG A 109 2.46 7.22 8.90
N LEU A 110 2.15 6.13 9.56
CA LEU A 110 1.51 4.97 8.92
C LEU A 110 0.01 5.00 9.15
N VAL A 111 -0.75 4.71 8.10
CA VAL A 111 -2.18 4.45 8.15
C VAL A 111 -2.38 3.03 7.70
N LEU A 112 -3.03 2.22 8.52
CA LEU A 112 -3.32 0.83 8.17
C LEU A 112 -4.76 0.70 7.69
N GLY A 113 -5.02 -0.23 6.79
CA GLY A 113 -6.39 -0.55 6.44
C GLY A 113 -6.54 -1.88 5.77
N GLY A 114 -7.79 -2.31 5.72
CA GLY A 114 -8.14 -3.56 5.12
C GLY A 114 -9.62 -3.64 4.78
N TYR A 115 -9.93 -4.44 3.77
CA TYR A 115 -11.29 -4.76 3.37
C TYR A 115 -11.53 -6.26 3.45
N SER A 116 -12.63 -6.70 4.07
CA SER A 116 -13.01 -8.12 4.14
C SER A 116 -11.90 -8.98 4.77
N LEU A 117 -11.39 -10.00 4.05
CA LEU A 117 -10.20 -10.76 4.42
C LEU A 117 -8.99 -9.87 4.78
N GLY A 118 -8.80 -8.76 4.07
CA GLY A 118 -7.74 -7.80 4.35
C GLY A 118 -7.94 -7.04 5.67
N ALA A 119 -9.18 -6.85 6.12
CA ALA A 119 -9.44 -6.29 7.45
C ALA A 119 -8.94 -7.26 8.54
N ALA A 120 -9.18 -8.56 8.36
CA ALA A 120 -8.65 -9.59 9.26
C ALA A 120 -7.10 -9.65 9.24
N VAL A 121 -6.47 -9.40 8.09
CA VAL A 121 -5.00 -9.23 8.00
C VAL A 121 -4.52 -8.09 8.90
N THR A 122 -5.16 -6.91 8.80
CA THR A 122 -4.82 -5.77 9.66
C THR A 122 -5.07 -6.07 11.13
N ASP A 123 -6.14 -6.80 11.44
CA ASP A 123 -6.47 -7.14 12.82
C ASP A 123 -5.43 -8.05 13.46
N VAL A 124 -4.96 -9.08 12.74
CA VAL A 124 -3.89 -9.97 13.23
C VAL A 124 -2.64 -9.17 13.60
N VAL A 125 -2.25 -8.21 12.75
CA VAL A 125 -1.07 -7.35 12.98
C VAL A 125 -1.20 -6.52 14.25
N LEU A 126 -2.40 -6.02 14.54
CA LEU A 126 -2.64 -5.11 15.66
C LEU A 126 -3.01 -5.80 16.98
N ALA A 127 -3.57 -7.01 16.90
CA ALA A 127 -4.10 -7.74 18.05
C ALA A 127 -3.16 -8.81 18.62
N LEU A 128 -2.29 -9.42 17.80
CA LEU A 128 -1.46 -10.54 18.25
C LEU A 128 -0.01 -10.11 18.51
N PRO A 129 0.43 -9.98 19.77
CA PRO A 129 1.81 -9.65 20.10
C PRO A 129 2.75 -10.88 20.09
N PHE A 130 2.27 -12.03 19.60
CA PHE A 130 3.01 -13.30 19.58
C PHE A 130 2.77 -14.04 18.25
N THR A 131 3.63 -15.01 17.97
CA THR A 131 3.52 -15.86 16.78
C THR A 131 2.38 -16.87 16.92
N PHE A 132 1.54 -17.02 15.90
CA PHE A 132 0.37 -17.92 15.94
C PHE A 132 -0.02 -18.38 14.53
N PHE A 133 -0.20 -19.70 14.34
CA PHE A 133 -0.72 -20.30 13.09
C PHE A 133 -0.19 -19.65 11.79
N GLY A 134 1.13 -19.62 11.60
CA GLY A 134 1.77 -19.03 10.41
C GLY A 134 2.12 -17.55 10.52
N PHE A 135 1.47 -16.78 11.40
CA PHE A 135 1.92 -15.44 11.75
C PHE A 135 3.18 -15.54 12.62
N THR A 136 4.29 -15.03 12.11
CA THR A 136 5.64 -15.19 12.70
C THR A 136 6.33 -13.85 12.98
N ASN A 137 5.71 -12.74 12.59
CA ASN A 137 6.29 -11.41 12.69
C ASN A 137 5.37 -10.42 13.43
N PRO A 138 5.11 -10.60 14.73
CA PRO A 138 4.38 -9.62 15.53
C PRO A 138 5.10 -8.27 15.54
N LEU A 139 4.33 -7.18 15.65
CA LEU A 139 4.92 -5.84 15.75
C LEU A 139 5.73 -5.72 17.05
N PRO A 140 6.99 -5.24 17.01
CA PRO A 140 7.74 -4.94 18.21
C PRO A 140 7.13 -3.75 18.97
N GLU A 141 7.48 -3.61 20.26
CA GLU A 141 7.04 -2.47 21.07
C GLU A 141 7.41 -1.13 20.43
N GLY A 142 6.53 -0.12 20.60
CA GLY A 142 6.73 1.23 20.07
C GLY A 142 6.25 1.45 18.62
N MET A 143 5.86 0.39 17.89
CA MET A 143 5.29 0.55 16.54
C MET A 143 3.93 1.27 16.54
N ASP A 144 3.21 1.24 17.66
CA ASP A 144 1.97 1.98 17.87
C ASP A 144 2.12 3.49 17.70
N GLN A 145 3.30 4.04 18.00
CA GLN A 145 3.58 5.47 17.85
C GLN A 145 3.70 5.88 16.37
N LYS A 146 3.95 4.91 15.47
CA LYS A 146 4.01 5.14 14.03
C LYS A 146 2.62 5.10 13.37
N ILE A 147 1.68 4.38 13.98
CA ILE A 147 0.35 4.16 13.41
C ILE A 147 -0.59 5.30 13.83
N ALA A 148 -0.90 6.16 12.87
CA ALA A 148 -1.74 7.34 13.04
C ALA A 148 -3.24 7.01 13.03
N ALA A 149 -3.64 6.09 12.15
CA ALA A 149 -5.04 5.71 11.96
C ALA A 149 -5.14 4.29 11.38
N VAL A 150 -6.29 3.66 11.61
CA VAL A 150 -6.68 2.37 11.07
C VAL A 150 -8.08 2.51 10.46
N SER A 151 -8.29 2.03 9.24
CA SER A 151 -9.59 2.05 8.57
C SER A 151 -9.95 0.66 8.04
N LEU A 152 -11.00 0.07 8.60
CA LEU A 152 -11.42 -1.29 8.30
C LEU A 152 -12.81 -1.27 7.65
N PHE A 153 -12.97 -2.03 6.57
CA PHE A 153 -14.20 -2.10 5.78
C PHE A 153 -14.67 -3.54 5.73
N GLY A 154 -15.93 -3.79 6.08
CA GLY A 154 -16.49 -5.15 6.07
C GLY A 154 -15.70 -6.10 6.98
N ASN A 155 -15.33 -5.62 8.17
CA ASN A 155 -14.47 -6.36 9.08
C ASN A 155 -15.22 -7.48 9.82
N GLY A 156 -14.76 -8.71 9.67
CA GLY A 156 -15.32 -9.88 10.33
C GLY A 156 -15.03 -9.99 11.82
N ALA A 157 -14.07 -9.23 12.36
CA ALA A 157 -13.72 -9.30 13.79
C ALA A 157 -14.90 -9.00 14.72
N ALA A 158 -15.91 -8.27 14.26
CA ALA A 158 -17.16 -8.06 15.00
C ALA A 158 -17.82 -9.36 15.51
N TRP A 159 -17.60 -10.51 14.83
CA TRP A 159 -18.11 -11.83 15.25
C TRP A 159 -17.40 -12.43 16.45
N VAL A 160 -16.14 -12.05 16.69
CA VAL A 160 -15.31 -12.54 17.79
C VAL A 160 -15.09 -11.46 18.87
N GLY A 161 -15.42 -10.21 18.56
CA GLY A 161 -15.29 -9.01 19.40
C GLY A 161 -14.48 -7.92 18.69
N PRO A 162 -14.83 -6.63 18.81
CA PRO A 162 -14.11 -5.56 18.13
C PRO A 162 -12.64 -5.51 18.55
N ILE A 163 -11.72 -5.21 17.63
CA ILE A 163 -10.27 -5.20 17.92
C ILE A 163 -9.88 -4.25 19.05
N THR A 164 -10.70 -3.22 19.29
CA THR A 164 -10.55 -2.27 20.40
C THR A 164 -10.67 -2.93 21.78
N ASN A 165 -11.32 -4.09 21.88
CA ASN A 165 -11.32 -4.91 23.10
C ASN A 165 -9.99 -5.65 23.31
N PHE A 166 -9.26 -5.93 22.24
CA PHE A 166 -7.99 -6.65 22.26
C PHE A 166 -6.79 -5.71 22.36
N ASN A 167 -6.91 -4.48 21.83
CA ASN A 167 -5.91 -3.44 22.00
C ASN A 167 -6.57 -2.04 22.08
N PRO A 168 -6.96 -1.58 23.29
CA PRO A 168 -7.61 -0.29 23.49
C PRO A 168 -6.80 0.91 22.97
N LEU A 169 -5.49 0.74 22.78
CA LEU A 169 -4.57 1.75 22.26
C LEU A 169 -4.99 2.32 20.91
N TYR A 170 -5.63 1.49 20.07
CA TYR A 170 -6.08 1.91 18.73
C TYR A 170 -7.54 2.36 18.71
N SER A 171 -8.28 2.30 19.82
CA SER A 171 -9.71 2.63 19.85
C SER A 171 -10.03 4.01 19.30
N GLU A 172 -9.26 5.03 19.68
CA GLU A 172 -9.44 6.39 19.17
C GLU A 172 -8.83 6.60 17.77
N ARG A 173 -8.12 5.61 17.23
CA ARG A 173 -7.43 5.65 15.93
C ARG A 173 -8.05 4.73 14.89
N THR A 174 -9.05 3.94 15.24
CA THR A 174 -9.70 2.99 14.34
C THR A 174 -11.09 3.47 13.95
N ILE A 175 -11.39 3.39 12.65
CA ILE A 175 -12.75 3.46 12.12
C ILE A 175 -13.11 2.12 11.48
N GLU A 176 -14.20 1.52 11.95
CA GLU A 176 -14.79 0.33 11.34
C GLU A 176 -16.05 0.73 10.58
N LEU A 177 -16.10 0.34 9.31
CA LEU A 177 -17.20 0.65 8.41
C LEU A 177 -17.86 -0.65 7.99
N CYS A 178 -19.15 -0.76 8.28
CA CYS A 178 -19.98 -1.90 7.93
C CYS A 178 -21.17 -1.42 7.11
N HIS A 179 -21.31 -1.91 5.88
CA HIS A 179 -22.33 -1.42 4.96
C HIS A 179 -23.66 -2.15 5.20
N GLY A 180 -24.70 -1.40 5.55
CA GLY A 180 -26.06 -1.93 5.68
C GLY A 180 -26.12 -3.21 6.51
N ALA A 181 -26.68 -4.26 5.92
CA ALA A 181 -26.80 -5.59 6.53
C ALA A 181 -25.68 -6.57 6.12
N ASP A 182 -24.50 -6.07 5.73
CA ASP A 182 -23.34 -6.89 5.35
C ASP A 182 -23.13 -8.05 6.35
N PRO A 183 -23.26 -9.31 5.90
CA PRO A 183 -23.23 -10.48 6.77
C PRO A 183 -21.84 -10.77 7.35
N ILE A 184 -20.78 -10.12 6.86
CA ILE A 184 -19.43 -10.31 7.39
C ILE A 184 -19.20 -9.49 8.64
N CYS A 185 -19.66 -8.24 8.69
CA CYS A 185 -19.40 -7.35 9.82
C CYS A 185 -20.61 -7.14 10.74
N ASN A 186 -21.80 -7.56 10.33
CA ASN A 186 -22.94 -7.72 11.23
C ASN A 186 -23.06 -9.19 11.63
N PRO A 187 -23.45 -9.51 12.88
CA PRO A 187 -23.90 -10.85 13.24
C PRO A 187 -25.04 -11.24 12.30
N ALA A 188 -24.74 -12.12 11.36
CA ALA A 188 -25.66 -12.52 10.31
C ALA A 188 -26.84 -13.27 10.91
N ASP A 189 -28.04 -12.75 10.66
CA ASP A 189 -29.26 -13.50 10.81
C ASP A 189 -29.20 -14.70 9.85
N PRO A 190 -29.23 -15.95 10.36
CA PRO A 190 -29.11 -17.15 9.54
C PRO A 190 -30.23 -17.30 8.48
N ASN A 191 -31.30 -16.50 8.57
CA ASN A 191 -32.39 -16.50 7.60
C ASN A 191 -32.21 -15.50 6.45
N THR A 192 -31.33 -14.50 6.59
CA THR A 192 -31.15 -13.42 5.59
C THR A 192 -29.71 -13.25 5.11
N TRP A 193 -28.74 -13.96 5.72
CA TRP A 193 -27.31 -13.84 5.43
C TRP A 193 -26.96 -13.93 3.94
N GLU A 194 -27.53 -14.89 3.22
CA GLU A 194 -27.24 -15.13 1.80
C GLU A 194 -27.75 -13.98 0.92
N GLN A 195 -28.91 -13.41 1.26
CA GLN A 195 -29.52 -12.30 0.52
C GLN A 195 -28.74 -10.99 0.72
N ASN A 196 -28.12 -10.85 1.89
CA ASN A 196 -27.35 -9.66 2.25
C ASN A 196 -25.94 -9.65 1.68
N TRP A 197 -25.49 -10.70 0.98
CA TRP A 197 -24.11 -10.77 0.49
C TRP A 197 -23.74 -9.62 -0.45
N SER A 198 -24.73 -9.11 -1.20
CA SER A 198 -24.58 -7.93 -2.04
C SER A 198 -24.09 -6.70 -1.27
N GLN A 199 -24.46 -6.57 0.01
CA GLN A 199 -24.08 -5.46 0.88
C GLN A 199 -22.58 -5.45 1.20
N HIS A 200 -21.91 -6.60 1.12
CA HIS A 200 -20.47 -6.66 1.35
C HIS A 200 -19.64 -6.15 0.18
N LEU A 201 -20.21 -6.09 -1.03
CA LEU A 201 -19.45 -5.78 -2.24
C LEU A 201 -18.76 -4.41 -2.12
N ALA A 202 -17.48 -4.33 -2.48
CA ALA A 202 -16.68 -3.11 -2.38
C ALA A 202 -17.34 -1.88 -3.03
N LYS A 203 -18.08 -2.08 -4.13
CA LYS A 203 -18.82 -1.01 -4.81
C LYS A 203 -19.90 -0.37 -3.93
N GLU A 204 -20.54 -1.11 -3.04
CA GLU A 204 -21.60 -0.59 -2.17
C GLU A 204 -21.00 0.28 -1.06
N TYR A 205 -19.87 -0.14 -0.49
CA TYR A 205 -19.06 0.68 0.41
C TYR A 205 -18.62 2.01 -0.21
N ILE A 206 -18.17 1.96 -1.47
CA ILE A 206 -17.76 3.15 -2.22
C ILE A 206 -18.98 4.05 -2.49
N ALA A 207 -20.08 3.47 -3.00
CA ALA A 207 -21.29 4.21 -3.35
C ALA A 207 -21.96 4.86 -2.14
N ALA A 208 -21.92 4.21 -0.98
CA ALA A 208 -22.44 4.74 0.29
C ALA A 208 -21.57 5.86 0.90
N GLY A 209 -20.44 6.22 0.27
CA GLY A 209 -19.55 7.29 0.74
C GLY A 209 -18.67 6.90 1.92
N MET A 210 -18.63 5.62 2.32
CA MET A 210 -17.86 5.15 3.47
C MET A 210 -16.36 5.34 3.27
N VAL A 211 -15.87 5.27 2.04
CA VAL A 211 -14.47 5.59 1.71
C VAL A 211 -14.13 7.06 2.02
N ASN A 212 -15.06 7.98 1.73
CA ASN A 212 -14.86 9.40 2.09
C ASN A 212 -14.89 9.61 3.60
N GLN A 213 -15.80 8.92 4.31
CA GLN A 213 -15.85 8.94 5.77
C GLN A 213 -14.54 8.46 6.39
N ALA A 214 -13.97 7.35 5.90
CA ALA A 214 -12.64 6.89 6.32
C ALA A 214 -11.55 7.91 6.01
N ALA A 215 -11.58 8.50 4.81
CA ALA A 215 -10.59 9.50 4.42
C ALA A 215 -10.62 10.75 5.31
N ASP A 216 -11.81 11.22 5.69
CA ASP A 216 -11.99 12.34 6.64
C ASP A 216 -11.47 11.98 8.03
N PHE A 217 -11.79 10.78 8.51
CA PHE A 217 -11.31 10.27 9.79
C PHE A 217 -9.77 10.18 9.85
N ILE A 218 -9.15 9.68 8.78
CA ILE A 218 -7.69 9.57 8.67
C ILE A 218 -7.07 10.96 8.56
N ALA A 219 -7.62 11.85 7.73
CA ALA A 219 -7.11 13.22 7.54
C ALA A 219 -6.99 13.96 8.88
N ALA A 220 -7.97 13.80 9.77
CA ALA A 220 -7.95 14.38 11.11
C ALA A 220 -6.82 13.87 12.03
N ARG A 221 -6.18 12.72 11.71
CA ARG A 221 -5.15 12.06 12.54
C ARG A 221 -3.74 12.11 11.97
N ILE A 222 -3.63 12.53 10.70
CA ILE A 222 -2.35 12.67 10.00
C ILE A 222 -1.96 14.13 9.76
N ASN A 223 -2.84 15.08 10.09
CA ASN A 223 -2.58 16.51 9.97
C ASN A 223 -1.60 17.00 11.02
#